data_AF-A0A3M1PW35-F1
#
_entry.id   AF-A0A3M1PW35-F1
#
_cell.length_a   1.000
_cell.length_b   1.000
_cell.length_c   1.000
_cell.angle_alpha   90.00
_cell.angle_beta   90.00
_cell.angle_gamma   90.00
#
_symmetry.space_group_name_H-M   'P 1'
#
loop_
_entity.id
_entity.type
_entity.pdbx_description
1 polymer ?
#
loop_
_entity_poly.entity_id
_entity_poly.type
_entity_poly.pdbx_seq_one_letter_code
_entity_poly.pdbx_strand_id
1 'polypeptide(L)'
;MGRFTYYTPALIGALLVLGQANLLFEQPRVAALSESARWAVLVAACVANALLFQLLMVGAQGAFAQVLPVPKGRSIRGRAAVVTGALIIGSVALAMIAGLLQFEAIQPAATWVWSASAACAIAAIVLYGWQAPLAPRDFADR
;
A
#
# COMPACT_ATOMS: atom_id res chain seq x y z
N MET A 1 11.72 3.41 -16.97
CA MET A 1 10.57 4.14 -16.37
C MET A 1 11.11 5.43 -15.79
N GLY A 2 10.52 6.58 -16.11
CA GLY A 2 10.97 7.88 -15.58
C GLY A 2 10.66 8.00 -14.08
N ARG A 3 11.43 8.84 -13.35
CA ARG A 3 11.22 9.08 -11.91
C ARG A 3 9.78 9.53 -11.62
N PHE A 4 9.24 10.42 -12.44
CA PHE A 4 7.86 10.89 -12.31
C PHE A 4 6.85 9.75 -12.40
N THR A 5 6.94 8.90 -13.43
CA THR A 5 6.04 7.76 -13.60
C THR A 5 6.10 6.80 -12.40
N TYR A 6 7.28 6.61 -11.81
CA TYR A 6 7.47 5.71 -10.66
C TYR A 6 6.79 6.20 -9.38
N TYR A 7 6.72 7.52 -9.16
CA TYR A 7 6.07 8.12 -7.99
C TYR A 7 4.66 8.65 -8.27
N THR A 8 4.17 8.53 -9.52
CA THR A 8 2.82 8.97 -9.88
C THR A 8 1.74 8.27 -9.05
N PRO A 9 1.82 6.95 -8.76
CA PRO A 9 0.84 6.29 -7.89
C PRO A 9 0.79 6.91 -6.49
N ALA A 10 1.95 7.17 -5.88
CA ALA A 10 2.02 7.83 -4.57
C ALA A 10 1.37 9.24 -4.61
N LEU A 11 1.64 10.02 -5.67
CA LEU A 11 1.02 11.32 -5.85
C LEU A 11 -0.50 11.23 -6.00
N ILE A 12 -1.00 10.28 -6.79
CA ILE A 12 -2.45 10.02 -6.95
C ILE A 12 -3.07 9.70 -5.59
N GLY A 13 -2.44 8.83 -4.80
CA GLY A 13 -2.89 8.50 -3.45
C GLY A 13 -3.01 9.73 -2.55
N ALA A 14 -2.00 10.59 -2.53
CA ALA A 14 -2.06 11.84 -1.74
C ALA A 14 -3.17 12.78 -2.24
N LEU A 15 -3.29 12.98 -3.55
CA LEU A 15 -4.28 13.88 -4.15
C LEU A 15 -5.72 13.43 -3.88
N LEU A 16 -5.98 12.13 -3.83
CA LEU A 16 -7.31 11.60 -3.48
C LEU A 16 -7.74 12.01 -2.07
N VAL A 17 -6.82 12.00 -1.10
CA VAL A 17 -7.09 12.45 0.27
C VAL A 17 -7.29 13.95 0.31
N LEU A 18 -6.43 14.71 -0.38
CA LEU A 18 -6.56 16.17 -0.47
C LEU A 18 -7.89 16.60 -1.09
N GLY A 19 -8.35 15.91 -2.13
CA GLY A 19 -9.65 16.15 -2.76
C GLY A 19 -10.85 15.89 -1.84
N GLN A 20 -10.64 15.15 -0.74
CA GLN A 20 -11.65 14.82 0.27
C GLN A 20 -11.38 15.52 1.61
N ALA A 21 -10.47 16.51 1.66
CA ALA A 21 -10.06 17.15 2.91
C ALA A 21 -11.23 17.79 3.69
N ASN A 22 -12.18 18.40 2.97
CA ASN A 22 -13.37 18.99 3.60
C ASN A 22 -14.20 17.92 4.33
N LEU A 23 -14.46 16.77 3.69
CA LEU A 23 -15.19 15.65 4.29
C LEU A 23 -14.47 15.09 5.52
N LEU A 24 -13.13 15.03 5.47
CA LEU A 24 -12.31 14.59 6.60
C LEU A 24 -12.43 15.56 7.77
N PHE A 25 -12.40 16.87 7.52
CA PHE A 25 -12.49 17.89 8.57
C PHE A 25 -13.90 18.00 9.18
N GLU A 26 -14.96 17.67 8.43
CA GLU A 26 -16.34 17.63 8.92
C GLU A 26 -16.62 16.44 9.84
N GLN A 27 -15.78 15.40 9.84
CA GLN A 27 -15.93 14.25 10.74
C GLN A 27 -15.92 14.73 12.21
N PRO A 28 -16.93 14.38 13.04
CA PRO A 28 -17.06 14.91 14.41
C PRO A 28 -15.81 14.71 15.27
N ARG A 29 -15.13 13.57 15.10
CA ARG A 29 -13.88 13.25 15.83
C ARG A 29 -12.70 14.12 15.41
N VAL A 30 -12.63 14.51 14.15
CA VAL A 30 -11.57 15.38 13.60
C VAL A 30 -11.92 16.84 13.85
N ALA A 31 -13.21 17.19 13.79
CA ALA A 31 -13.70 18.54 14.05
C ALA A 31 -13.45 19.01 15.49
N ALA A 32 -13.45 18.10 16.45
CA ALA A 32 -13.14 18.38 17.85
C ALA A 32 -11.64 18.64 18.13
N LEU A 33 -10.76 18.42 17.16
CA LEU A 33 -9.32 18.64 17.31
C LEU A 33 -8.94 20.11 17.10
N SER A 34 -7.79 20.52 17.65
CA SER A 34 -7.20 21.81 17.30
C SER A 34 -6.86 21.90 15.81
N GLU A 35 -6.79 23.11 15.26
CA GLU A 35 -6.51 23.32 13.84
C GLU A 35 -5.20 22.63 13.40
N SER A 36 -4.13 22.77 14.19
CA SER A 36 -2.85 22.12 13.91
C SER A 36 -2.95 20.60 13.89
N ALA A 37 -3.75 20.01 14.78
CA ALA A 37 -3.97 18.57 14.82
C ALA A 37 -4.80 18.09 13.61
N ARG A 38 -5.77 18.88 13.12
CA ARG A 38 -6.53 18.56 11.89
C ARG A 38 -5.61 18.50 10.68
N TRP A 39 -4.74 19.49 10.50
CA TRP A 39 -3.74 19.47 9.42
C TRP A 39 -2.76 18.31 9.55
N ALA A 40 -2.31 17.98 10.76
CA ALA A 40 -1.46 16.81 10.99
C ALA A 40 -2.14 15.49 10.59
N VAL A 41 -3.43 15.34 10.91
CA VAL A 41 -4.25 14.19 10.50
C VAL A 41 -4.37 14.12 8.98
N LEU A 42 -4.59 15.26 8.31
CA LEU A 42 -4.66 15.31 6.84
C LEU A 42 -3.32 14.90 6.20
N VAL A 43 -2.19 15.43 6.70
CA VAL A 43 -0.86 15.06 6.20
C VAL A 43 -0.60 13.57 6.41
N ALA A 44 -0.91 13.04 7.59
CA ALA A 44 -0.77 11.62 7.89
C ALA A 44 -1.62 10.75 6.95
N ALA A 45 -2.86 11.15 6.68
CA ALA A 45 -3.75 10.46 5.74
C ALA A 45 -3.21 10.50 4.31
N CYS A 46 -2.68 11.66 3.86
CA CYS A 46 -2.06 11.79 2.54
C CYS A 46 -0.85 10.86 2.39
N VAL A 47 0.04 10.84 3.40
CA VAL A 47 1.22 9.96 3.41
C VAL A 47 0.81 8.49 3.41
N ALA A 48 -0.15 8.11 4.25
CA ALA A 48 -0.66 6.74 4.31
C ALA A 48 -1.22 6.30 2.95
N ASN A 49 -2.06 7.12 2.31
CA ASN A 49 -2.66 6.77 1.02
C ASN A 49 -1.64 6.78 -0.12
N ALA A 50 -0.65 7.68 -0.09
CA ALA A 50 0.47 7.67 -1.02
C ALA A 50 1.27 6.35 -0.93
N LEU A 51 1.56 5.89 0.29
CA LEU A 51 2.24 4.61 0.51
C LEU A 51 1.40 3.42 0.03
N LEU A 52 0.09 3.42 0.28
CA LEU A 52 -0.81 2.35 -0.20
C LEU A 52 -0.82 2.25 -1.73
N PHE A 53 -0.91 3.37 -2.45
CA PHE A 53 -0.87 3.36 -3.91
C PHE A 53 0.51 2.98 -4.45
N GLN A 54 1.58 3.38 -3.78
CA GLN A 54 2.93 2.94 -4.13
C GLN A 54 3.09 1.42 -3.94
N LEU A 55 2.55 0.88 -2.84
CA LEU A 55 2.53 -0.56 -2.58
C LEU A 55 1.68 -1.30 -3.62
N LEU A 56 0.54 -0.76 -4.05
CA LEU A 56 -0.25 -1.34 -5.14
C LEU A 56 0.55 -1.40 -6.45
N MET A 57 1.31 -0.35 -6.79
CA MET A 57 2.17 -0.37 -7.97
C MET A 57 3.25 -1.46 -7.84
N VAL A 58 3.93 -1.56 -6.69
CA VAL A 58 4.94 -2.61 -6.44
C VAL A 58 4.30 -4.00 -6.49
N GLY A 59 3.13 -4.16 -5.88
CA GLY A 59 2.34 -5.39 -5.93
C GLY A 59 1.97 -5.77 -7.36
N ALA A 60 1.56 -4.81 -8.19
CA ALA A 60 1.23 -5.01 -9.60
C ALA A 60 2.45 -5.41 -10.44
N GLN A 61 3.62 -4.82 -10.18
CA GLN A 61 4.88 -5.25 -10.80
C GLN A 61 5.18 -6.72 -10.46
N GLY A 62 5.02 -7.12 -9.20
CA GLY A 62 5.19 -8.50 -8.80
C GLY A 62 4.17 -9.45 -9.43
N ALA A 63 2.88 -9.14 -9.30
CA ALA A 63 1.78 -9.99 -9.72
C ALA A 63 1.69 -10.16 -11.24
N PHE A 64 1.88 -9.08 -12.00
CA PHE A 64 1.63 -9.08 -13.45
C PHE A 64 2.91 -9.06 -14.27
N ALA A 65 3.90 -8.24 -13.88
CA ALA A 65 5.19 -8.20 -14.58
C ALA A 65 6.15 -9.30 -14.11
N GLN A 66 5.80 -10.05 -13.06
CA GLN A 66 6.61 -11.11 -12.46
C GLN A 66 8.00 -10.62 -11.99
N VAL A 67 8.09 -9.34 -11.63
CA VAL A 67 9.32 -8.68 -11.21
C VAL A 67 9.03 -7.82 -9.99
N LEU A 68 9.68 -8.11 -8.86
CA LEU A 68 9.66 -7.25 -7.68
C LEU A 68 11.02 -6.59 -7.49
N PRO A 69 11.08 -5.25 -7.39
CA PRO A 69 12.33 -4.54 -7.20
C PRO A 69 12.93 -4.82 -5.83
N VAL A 70 14.23 -5.04 -5.79
CA VAL A 70 15.04 -5.14 -4.57
C VAL A 70 16.11 -4.05 -4.62
N PRO A 71 16.49 -3.41 -3.50
CA PRO A 71 17.54 -2.41 -3.48
C PRO A 71 18.84 -2.90 -4.10
N LYS A 72 19.65 -1.96 -4.61
CA LYS A 72 20.97 -2.21 -5.23
C LYS A 72 20.91 -2.96 -6.57
N GLY A 73 19.87 -2.71 -7.38
CA GLY A 73 19.77 -3.21 -8.75
C GLY A 73 19.59 -4.73 -8.81
N ARG A 74 18.69 -5.26 -7.98
CA ARG A 74 18.34 -6.69 -7.95
C ARG A 74 16.83 -6.80 -8.10
N SER A 75 16.34 -7.96 -8.52
CA SER A 75 14.90 -8.22 -8.56
C SER A 75 14.54 -9.66 -8.26
N ILE A 76 13.44 -9.85 -7.52
CA ILE A 76 12.81 -11.17 -7.35
C ILE A 76 11.97 -11.41 -8.61
N ARG A 77 12.05 -12.62 -9.19
CA ARG A 77 11.41 -12.95 -10.47
C ARG A 77 10.53 -14.20 -10.43
N GLY A 78 9.64 -14.33 -11.40
CA GLY A 78 8.81 -15.52 -11.62
C GLY A 78 7.79 -15.75 -10.50
N ARG A 79 7.56 -17.01 -10.14
CA ARG A 79 6.49 -17.40 -9.21
C ARG A 79 6.58 -16.70 -7.84
N ALA A 80 7.79 -16.52 -7.31
CA ALA A 80 7.98 -15.83 -6.03
C ALA A 80 7.53 -14.36 -6.09
N ALA A 81 7.82 -13.68 -7.21
CA ALA A 81 7.37 -12.31 -7.45
C ALA A 81 5.85 -12.23 -7.59
N VAL A 82 5.24 -13.18 -8.31
CA VAL A 82 3.78 -13.24 -8.50
C VAL A 82 3.06 -13.42 -7.18
N VAL A 83 3.47 -14.41 -6.38
CA VAL A 83 2.82 -14.71 -5.08
C VAL A 83 2.97 -13.53 -4.13
N THR A 84 4.17 -12.97 -4.02
CA THR A 84 4.42 -11.82 -3.13
C THR A 84 3.64 -10.58 -3.60
N GLY A 85 3.60 -10.31 -4.91
CA GLY A 85 2.83 -9.22 -5.48
C GLY A 85 1.32 -9.36 -5.26
N ALA A 86 0.77 -10.57 -5.43
CA ALA A 86 -0.62 -10.86 -5.16
C ALA A 86 -0.98 -10.68 -3.67
N LEU A 87 -0.10 -11.06 -2.76
CA LEU A 87 -0.29 -10.83 -1.32
C LEU A 87 -0.27 -9.34 -0.97
N ILE A 88 0.59 -8.54 -1.59
CA ILE A 88 0.59 -7.07 -1.41
C ILE A 88 -0.73 -6.47 -1.90
N ILE A 89 -1.17 -6.80 -3.12
CA ILE A 89 -2.44 -6.31 -3.67
C ILE A 89 -3.60 -6.75 -2.78
N GLY A 90 -3.64 -8.02 -2.40
CA GLY A 90 -4.69 -8.58 -1.53
C GLY A 90 -4.72 -7.88 -0.18
N SER A 91 -3.57 -7.62 0.44
CA SER A 91 -3.50 -6.88 1.70
C SER A 91 -4.08 -5.47 1.57
N VAL A 92 -3.70 -4.71 0.53
CA VAL A 92 -4.21 -3.34 0.33
C VAL A 92 -5.71 -3.35 0.00
N ALA A 93 -6.17 -4.24 -0.88
CA ALA A 93 -7.59 -4.36 -1.22
C ALA A 93 -8.44 -4.72 0.00
N LEU A 94 -7.99 -5.69 0.81
CA LEU A 94 -8.66 -6.06 2.06
C LEU A 94 -8.63 -4.91 3.08
N ALA A 95 -7.54 -4.15 3.19
CA ALA A 95 -7.48 -2.98 4.07
C ALA A 95 -8.50 -1.91 3.67
N MET A 96 -8.65 -1.64 2.37
CA MET A 96 -9.68 -0.71 1.86
C MET A 96 -11.09 -1.21 2.18
N ILE A 97 -11.37 -2.51 1.96
CA ILE A 97 -12.66 -3.12 2.29
C ILE A 97 -12.93 -3.05 3.80
N ALA A 98 -11.94 -3.35 4.64
CA ALA A 98 -12.07 -3.29 6.09
C ALA A 98 -12.36 -1.85 6.57
N GLY A 99 -11.68 -0.86 5.96
CA GLY A 99 -11.96 0.56 6.21
C GLY A 99 -13.39 0.96 5.85
N LEU A 100 -13.90 0.50 4.70
CA LEU A 100 -15.31 0.72 4.30
C LEU A 100 -16.29 0.04 5.26
N LEU A 101 -16.05 -1.22 5.64
CA LEU A 101 -16.89 -1.93 6.61
C LEU A 101 -16.91 -1.23 7.98
N GLN A 102 -15.77 -0.69 8.40
CA GLN A 102 -15.66 0.06 9.65
C GLN A 102 -16.40 1.40 9.58
N PHE A 103 -16.38 2.07 8.42
CA PHE A 103 -17.16 3.27 8.15
C PHE A 103 -18.68 2.99 8.21
N GLU A 104 -19.12 1.86 7.65
CA GLU A 104 -20.50 1.37 7.70
C GLU A 104 -20.88 0.72 9.07
N ALA A 105 -20.01 0.83 10.08
CA ALA A 105 -20.20 0.28 11.42
C ALA A 105 -20.43 -1.25 11.51
N ILE A 106 -19.99 -2.03 10.51
CA ILE A 106 -20.07 -3.50 10.48
C ILE A 106 -18.84 -4.10 11.19
N GLN A 107 -18.75 -3.89 12.50
CA GLN A 107 -17.53 -4.17 13.29
C GLN A 107 -17.01 -5.62 13.24
N PRO A 108 -17.84 -6.67 13.36
CA PRO A 108 -17.35 -8.04 13.32
C PRO A 108 -16.69 -8.37 11.98
N ALA A 109 -17.33 -7.99 10.87
CA ALA A 109 -16.78 -8.20 9.53
C ALA A 109 -15.52 -7.36 9.30
N ALA A 110 -15.52 -6.09 9.70
CA ALA A 110 -14.34 -5.23 9.59
C ALA A 110 -13.12 -5.85 10.30
N THR A 111 -13.32 -6.43 11.48
CA THR A 111 -12.26 -7.07 12.28
C THR A 111 -11.66 -8.28 11.57
N TRP A 112 -12.49 -9.15 11.00
CA TRP A 112 -12.03 -10.30 10.22
C TRP A 112 -11.27 -9.88 8.97
N VAL A 113 -11.78 -8.89 8.23
CA VAL A 113 -11.13 -8.40 7.00
C VAL A 113 -9.80 -7.69 7.32
N TRP A 114 -9.73 -6.91 8.41
CA TRP A 114 -8.46 -6.34 8.90
C TRP A 114 -7.44 -7.43 9.23
N SER A 115 -7.88 -8.50 9.90
CA SER A 115 -7.01 -9.63 10.26
C SER A 115 -6.49 -10.35 9.02
N ALA A 116 -7.35 -10.56 8.01
CA ALA A 116 -6.94 -11.13 6.73
C ALA A 116 -5.96 -10.23 5.97
N SER A 117 -6.21 -8.92 5.94
CA SER A 117 -5.29 -7.94 5.35
C SER A 117 -3.91 -7.98 6.02
N ALA A 118 -3.88 -8.04 7.35
CA ALA A 118 -2.65 -8.13 8.13
C ALA A 118 -1.91 -9.45 7.86
N ALA A 119 -2.63 -10.58 7.80
CA ALA A 119 -2.04 -11.87 7.44
C ALA A 119 -1.38 -11.84 6.06
N CYS A 120 -2.04 -11.24 5.05
CA CYS A 120 -1.47 -11.04 3.72
C CYS A 120 -0.23 -10.15 3.76
N ALA A 121 -0.24 -9.04 4.52
CA ALA A 121 0.90 -8.16 4.66
C ALA A 121 2.10 -8.88 5.29
N ILE A 122 1.88 -9.61 6.38
CA ILE A 122 2.92 -10.37 7.07
C ILE A 122 3.50 -11.44 6.14
N ALA A 123 2.66 -12.19 5.45
CA ALA A 123 3.10 -13.19 4.49
C ALA A 123 3.93 -12.57 3.35
N ALA A 124 3.51 -11.41 2.81
CA ALA A 124 4.26 -10.69 1.80
C ALA A 124 5.63 -10.23 2.32
N ILE A 125 5.70 -9.68 3.53
CA ILE A 125 6.95 -9.24 4.17
C ILE A 125 7.90 -10.42 4.37
N VAL A 126 7.41 -11.54 4.89
CA VAL A 126 8.21 -12.74 5.13
C VAL A 126 8.74 -13.31 3.82
N LEU A 127 7.88 -13.46 2.81
CA LEU A 127 8.31 -13.97 1.49
C LEU A 127 9.30 -13.02 0.82
N TYR A 128 9.03 -11.72 0.82
CA TYR A 128 9.94 -10.73 0.27
C TYR A 128 11.29 -10.76 1.00
N GLY A 129 11.29 -10.77 2.33
CA GLY A 129 12.51 -10.83 3.16
C GLY A 129 13.31 -12.10 2.95
N TRP A 130 12.65 -13.24 2.72
CA TRP A 130 13.30 -14.52 2.41
C TRP A 130 13.93 -14.54 1.01
N GLN A 131 13.25 -13.95 0.02
CA GLN A 131 13.66 -14.00 -1.39
C GLN A 131 14.63 -12.88 -1.79
N ALA A 132 14.57 -11.71 -1.13
CA ALA A 132 15.41 -10.56 -1.45
C ALA A 132 16.93 -10.85 -1.38
N PRO A 133 17.46 -11.64 -0.42
CA PRO A 133 18.87 -12.02 -0.38
C PRO A 133 19.29 -12.94 -1.53
N LEU A 134 18.35 -13.65 -2.15
CA LEU A 134 18.58 -14.60 -3.25
C LEU A 134 18.34 -13.97 -4.64
N ALA A 135 17.77 -12.76 -4.69
CA ALA A 135 17.41 -12.08 -5.93
C ALA A 135 18.62 -11.92 -6.87
N PRO A 136 18.57 -12.32 -8.15
CA PRO A 136 19.66 -12.06 -9.08
C PRO A 136 19.90 -10.54 -9.25
N ARG A 137 21.14 -10.19 -9.63
CA ARG A 137 21.45 -8.82 -10.08
C ARG A 137 20.75 -8.56 -11.41
N ASP A 138 20.14 -7.39 -11.53
CA ASP A 138 19.58 -6.97 -12.80
C ASP A 138 20.71 -6.72 -13.80
N PHE A 139 20.54 -7.22 -15.03
CA PHE A 139 21.49 -7.03 -16.14
C PHE A 139 22.89 -7.63 -15.94
N ALA A 140 23.05 -8.62 -15.05
CA ALA A 140 24.33 -9.33 -14.88
C ALA A 140 24.78 -10.12 -16.12
N ASP A 141 23.85 -10.43 -17.02
CA ASP A 141 24.07 -11.21 -18.24
C ASP A 141 24.15 -10.32 -19.51
N ARG A 142 24.51 -9.04 -19.38
CA ARG A 142 24.71 -8.11 -20.51
C ARG A 142 26.13 -7.60 -20.58
#